data_AF-A0ABD2P7G9-F1
#
_entry.id   AF-A0ABD2P7G9-F1
#
_cell.length_a   1.000
_cell.length_b   1.000
_cell.length_c   1.000
_cell.angle_alpha   90.00
_cell.angle_beta   90.00
_cell.angle_gamma   90.00
#
_symmetry.space_group_name_H-M   'P 1'
#
loop_
_entity.id
_entity.type
_entity.pdbx_description
1 polymer ?
#
loop_
_entity_poly.entity_id
_entity_poly.type
_entity_poly.pdbx_seq_one_letter_code
_entity_poly.pdbx_strand_id
1 'polypeptide(L)'
;MRFLACLFSVLVIVILLSHIQRCTACQRCRSDEECQAPPPTPCPYGEYINICGRRACLKAPGERCGGPPRNSFGECTSGTYCQQDGRCHGCAQATMECFD
;
A
#
# COMPACT_ATOMS: atom_id res chain seq x y z
N MET A 1 -38.38 -23.65 13.62
CA MET A 1 -37.19 -23.53 14.52
C MET A 1 -35.88 -23.73 13.77
N ARG A 2 -35.72 -24.80 12.95
CA ARG A 2 -34.50 -25.04 12.15
C ARG A 2 -34.18 -23.96 11.09
N PHE A 3 -35.20 -23.44 10.41
CA PHE A 3 -35.05 -22.34 9.44
C PHE A 3 -34.57 -21.03 10.09
N LEU A 4 -35.09 -20.69 11.28
CA LEU A 4 -34.69 -19.50 12.02
C LEU A 4 -33.23 -19.59 12.52
N ALA A 5 -32.78 -20.78 12.90
CA ALA A 5 -31.39 -21.03 13.28
C ALA A 5 -30.41 -20.85 12.10
N CYS A 6 -30.78 -21.31 10.90
CA CYS A 6 -29.98 -21.09 9.68
C CYS A 6 -29.89 -19.61 9.29
N LEU A 7 -30.99 -18.86 9.40
CA LEU A 7 -30.97 -17.42 9.11
C LEU A 7 -30.04 -16.66 10.07
N PHE A 8 -30.07 -17.01 11.35
CA PHE A 8 -29.18 -16.41 12.35
C PHE A 8 -27.71 -16.75 12.09
N SER A 9 -27.40 -18.01 11.71
CA SER A 9 -26.03 -18.41 11.39
C SER A 9 -25.48 -17.70 10.15
N VAL A 10 -26.29 -17.54 9.10
CA VAL A 10 -25.90 -16.79 7.89
C VAL A 10 -25.65 -15.32 8.22
N LEU A 11 -26.51 -14.70 9.05
CA LEU A 11 -26.34 -13.30 9.46
C LEU A 11 -25.04 -13.09 10.23
N VAL A 12 -24.70 -13.97 11.17
CA VAL A 12 -23.43 -13.91 11.93
C VAL A 12 -22.22 -14.07 11.01
N ILE A 13 -22.27 -14.98 10.03
CA ILE A 13 -21.19 -15.15 9.05
C ILE A 13 -21.01 -13.88 8.20
N VAL A 14 -22.09 -13.26 7.73
CA VAL A 14 -22.01 -11.99 6.97
C VAL A 14 -21.40 -10.87 7.81
N ILE A 15 -21.80 -10.75 9.09
CA ILE A 15 -21.25 -9.76 10.02
C ILE A 15 -19.74 -10.00 10.25
N LEU A 16 -19.33 -11.25 10.48
CA LEU A 16 -17.91 -11.61 10.65
C LEU A 16 -17.09 -11.32 9.38
N LEU A 17 -17.61 -11.67 8.19
CA LEU A 17 -16.97 -11.38 6.90
C LEU A 17 -16.85 -9.87 6.64
N SER A 18 -17.85 -9.07 7.02
CA SER A 18 -17.80 -7.61 6.88
C SER A 18 -16.75 -6.94 7.80
N HIS A 19 -16.47 -7.53 8.96
CA HIS A 19 -15.40 -7.08 9.85
C HIS A 19 -14.01 -7.41 9.30
N ILE A 20 -13.85 -8.56 8.63
CA ILE A 20 -12.58 -8.93 7.97
C ILE A 20 -12.23 -7.94 6.85
N GLN A 21 -13.23 -7.35 6.17
CA GLN A 21 -12.98 -6.31 5.15
C GLN A 21 -12.41 -5.01 5.71
N ARG A 22 -12.42 -4.79 7.04
CA ARG A 22 -11.77 -3.63 7.67
C ARG A 22 -10.28 -3.86 7.94
N CYS A 23 -9.77 -5.07 7.69
CA CYS A 23 -8.36 -5.44 7.78
C CYS A 23 -7.65 -5.41 6.41
N THR A 24 -8.18 -4.70 5.42
CA THR A 24 -7.35 -4.30 4.28
C THR A 24 -6.44 -3.17 4.76
N ALA A 25 -5.13 -3.32 4.60
CA ALA A 25 -4.09 -2.40 5.07
C ALA A 25 -4.21 -0.93 4.58
N CYS A 26 -5.31 -0.56 3.92
CA CYS A 26 -5.55 0.79 3.50
C CYS A 26 -7.02 1.22 3.51
N GLN A 27 -7.22 2.50 3.81
CA GLN A 27 -8.49 3.19 3.65
C GLN A 27 -8.64 3.69 2.21
N ARG A 28 -9.72 3.23 1.56
CA ARG A 28 -10.13 3.76 0.24
C ARG A 28 -10.32 5.28 0.32
N CYS A 29 -10.01 5.98 -0.76
CA CYS A 29 -10.33 7.39 -0.89
C CYS A 29 -11.85 7.61 -0.85
N ARG A 30 -12.28 8.75 -0.32
CA ARG A 30 -13.68 9.18 -0.31
C ARG A 30 -14.07 9.92 -1.59
N SER A 31 -13.14 10.63 -2.22
CA SER A 31 -13.31 11.27 -3.52
C SER A 31 -12.06 11.13 -4.39
N ASP A 32 -12.21 11.37 -5.70
CA ASP A 32 -11.09 11.37 -6.65
C ASP A 32 -10.07 12.47 -6.31
N GLU A 33 -10.53 13.61 -5.79
CA GLU A 33 -9.65 14.71 -5.37
C GLU A 33 -8.75 14.27 -4.20
N GLU A 34 -9.28 13.49 -3.25
CA GLU A 34 -8.48 12.95 -2.14
C GLU A 34 -7.41 11.96 -2.62
N CYS A 35 -7.75 11.16 -3.63
CA CYS A 35 -6.83 10.19 -4.24
C CYS A 35 -5.71 10.87 -5.05
N GLN A 36 -6.06 11.96 -5.74
CA GLN A 36 -5.14 12.73 -6.60
C GLN A 36 -4.41 13.86 -5.86
N ALA A 37 -4.73 14.08 -4.59
CA ALA A 37 -4.05 15.03 -3.74
C ALA A 37 -2.54 14.76 -3.76
N PRO A 38 -1.70 15.80 -3.93
CA PRO A 38 -0.26 15.62 -3.90
C PRO A 38 0.17 15.13 -2.51
N PRO A 39 1.26 14.36 -2.43
CA PRO A 39 1.85 13.98 -1.15
C PRO A 39 2.17 15.23 -0.29
N PRO A 40 2.08 15.12 1.05
CA PRO A 40 2.26 16.27 1.95
C PRO A 40 3.70 16.83 1.92
N THR A 41 4.66 16.02 1.46
CA THR A 41 6.06 16.39 1.30
C THR A 41 6.46 16.25 -0.17
N PRO A 42 7.40 17.08 -0.65
CA PRO A 42 7.97 16.89 -1.98
C PRO A 42 8.53 15.48 -2.13
N CYS A 43 8.33 14.88 -3.30
CA CYS A 43 8.86 13.54 -3.61
C CYS A 43 10.07 13.68 -4.55
N PRO A 44 11.31 13.80 -4.01
CA PRO A 44 12.50 14.00 -4.85
C PRO A 44 12.79 12.82 -5.78
N TYR A 45 12.29 11.64 -5.42
CA TYR A 45 12.42 10.39 -6.18
C TYR A 45 11.24 10.11 -7.11
N GLY A 46 10.31 11.05 -7.22
CA GLY A 46 9.08 10.90 -7.98
C GLY A 46 7.95 10.25 -7.17
N GLU A 47 6.83 10.07 -7.85
CA GLU A 47 5.57 9.64 -7.25
C GLU A 47 5.02 8.38 -7.95
N TYR A 48 4.23 7.61 -7.21
CA TYR A 48 3.50 6.48 -7.74
C TYR A 48 2.12 6.38 -7.10
N ILE A 49 1.24 5.59 -7.71
CA ILE A 49 -0.07 5.26 -7.13
C ILE A 49 0.07 3.99 -6.31
N ASN A 50 -0.11 4.11 -5.00
CA ASN A 50 -0.02 2.96 -4.11
C ASN A 50 -1.24 2.03 -4.23
N ILE A 51 -1.21 0.91 -3.51
CA ILE A 51 -2.31 -0.08 -3.50
C ILE A 51 -3.66 0.45 -3.04
N CYS A 52 -3.69 1.65 -2.45
CA CYS A 52 -4.89 2.32 -2.01
C CYS A 52 -5.52 3.21 -3.09
N GLY A 53 -4.84 3.38 -4.23
CA GLY A 53 -5.20 4.36 -5.25
C GLY A 53 -4.74 5.79 -4.94
N ARG A 54 -3.88 6.00 -3.94
CA ARG A 54 -3.39 7.32 -3.53
C ARG A 54 -2.01 7.60 -4.11
N ARG A 55 -1.75 8.87 -4.45
CA ARG A 55 -0.39 9.33 -4.75
C ARG A 55 0.50 9.21 -3.52
N ALA A 56 1.69 8.64 -3.70
CA ALA A 56 2.70 8.46 -2.67
C ALA A 56 4.10 8.68 -3.26
N CYS A 57 5.08 9.01 -2.41
CA CYS A 57 6.46 9.15 -2.85
C CYS A 57 7.12 7.78 -3.06
N LEU A 58 7.91 7.68 -4.12
CA LEU A 58 8.85 6.58 -4.33
C LEU A 58 9.95 6.60 -3.26
N LYS A 59 10.46 5.41 -2.92
CA LYS A 59 11.50 5.21 -1.90
C LYS A 59 12.89 5.46 -2.45
N ALA A 60 13.72 6.10 -1.62
CA ALA A 60 15.12 6.35 -1.92
C ALA A 60 15.97 5.07 -1.79
N PRO A 61 17.17 5.02 -2.39
CA PRO A 61 18.15 3.97 -2.11
C PRO A 61 18.37 3.80 -0.59
N GLY A 62 18.37 2.56 -0.10
CA GLY A 62 18.56 2.21 1.31
C GLY A 62 17.31 2.32 2.19
N GLU A 63 16.23 2.93 1.71
CA GLU A 63 14.96 2.98 2.43
C GLU A 63 14.22 1.65 2.40
N ARG A 64 13.38 1.45 3.43
CA ARG A 64 12.54 0.26 3.55
C ARG A 64 11.48 0.21 2.44
N CYS A 65 11.31 -0.97 1.85
CA CYS A 65 10.39 -1.22 0.73
C CYS A 65 9.67 -2.58 0.87
N GLY A 66 8.74 -2.84 -0.06
CA GLY A 66 8.08 -4.13 -0.17
C GLY A 66 7.06 -4.37 0.94
N GLY A 67 6.99 -5.59 1.46
CA GLY A 67 6.08 -5.95 2.55
C GLY A 67 4.68 -6.38 2.11
N PRO A 68 4.07 -7.35 2.81
CA PRO A 68 2.69 -7.76 2.57
C PRO A 68 1.68 -6.82 3.24
N PRO A 69 0.47 -6.66 2.68
CA PRO A 69 0.12 -7.04 1.30
C PRO A 69 0.69 -6.04 0.28
N ARG A 70 1.16 -6.53 -0.88
CA ARG A 70 1.52 -5.76 -2.09
C ARG A 70 2.24 -4.41 -1.80
N ASN A 71 3.52 -4.45 -1.46
CA ASN A 71 4.36 -3.24 -1.26
C ASN A 71 3.83 -2.26 -0.20
N SER A 72 3.32 -2.79 0.92
CA SER A 72 2.77 -1.97 2.02
C SER A 72 3.78 -1.00 2.64
N PHE A 73 5.08 -1.27 2.52
CA PHE A 73 6.16 -0.38 2.97
C PHE A 73 6.63 0.62 1.91
N GLY A 74 6.19 0.49 0.67
CA GLY A 74 6.53 1.41 -0.42
C GLY A 74 7.21 0.74 -1.61
N GLU A 75 7.30 1.51 -2.69
CA GLU A 75 7.92 1.12 -3.96
C GLU A 75 9.19 1.93 -4.20
N CYS A 76 10.23 1.25 -4.69
CA CYS A 76 11.54 1.84 -4.93
C CYS A 76 11.54 2.74 -6.18
N THR A 77 12.34 3.80 -6.15
CA THR A 77 12.54 4.70 -7.28
C THR A 77 13.14 4.00 -8.51
N SER A 78 12.93 4.57 -9.70
CA SER A 78 13.54 4.09 -10.94
C SER A 78 15.06 3.91 -10.82
N GLY A 79 15.56 2.77 -11.32
CA GLY A 79 16.97 2.37 -11.22
C GLY A 79 17.34 1.61 -9.94
N THR A 80 16.40 1.49 -9.00
CA THR A 80 16.56 0.68 -7.78
C THR A 80 15.52 -0.44 -7.72
N TYR A 81 15.76 -1.45 -6.87
CA TYR A 81 14.86 -2.59 -6.67
C TYR A 81 14.80 -3.00 -5.20
N CYS A 82 13.68 -3.59 -4.77
CA CYS A 82 13.52 -4.02 -3.39
C CYS A 82 14.18 -5.39 -3.18
N GLN A 83 15.24 -5.42 -2.37
CA GLN A 83 16.02 -6.62 -2.09
C GLN A 83 15.42 -7.40 -0.91
N GLN A 84 15.93 -8.62 -0.66
CA GLN A 84 15.43 -9.52 0.39
C GLN A 84 15.61 -8.98 1.82
N ASP A 85 16.53 -8.03 2.03
CA ASP A 85 16.70 -7.30 3.30
C ASP A 85 15.59 -6.27 3.55
N GLY A 86 14.69 -6.09 2.58
CA GLY A 86 13.57 -5.16 2.63
C GLY A 86 13.97 -3.72 2.38
N ARG A 87 15.10 -3.46 1.68
CA ARG A 87 15.55 -2.12 1.30
C ARG A 87 15.69 -1.96 -0.21
N CYS A 88 15.70 -0.71 -0.67
CA CYS A 88 15.94 -0.39 -2.07
C CYS A 88 17.45 -0.42 -2.38
N HIS A 89 17.86 -1.32 -3.27
CA HIS A 89 19.24 -1.50 -3.75
C HIS A 89 19.39 -0.99 -5.18
N GLY A 90 20.61 -0.65 -5.59
CA GLY A 90 20.94 -0.05 -6.89
C GLY A 90 21.06 1.47 -6.82
N CYS A 91 21.00 2.13 -7.97
CA CYS A 91 21.20 3.57 -8.09
C CYS A 91 19.94 4.27 -8.62
N ALA A 92 19.48 5.29 -7.90
CA ALA A 92 18.36 6.11 -8.31
C ALA A 92 18.70 6.90 -9.58
N GLN A 93 17.90 6.75 -10.63
CA GLN A 93 18.16 7.41 -11.91
C GLN A 93 18.02 8.94 -11.84
N ALA A 94 17.18 9.46 -10.94
CA ALA A 94 16.92 10.89 -10.82
C ALA A 94 18.03 11.65 -10.08
N THR A 95 18.63 11.04 -9.06
CA THR A 95 19.61 11.71 -8.19
C THR A 95 21.02 11.14 -8.30
N MET A 96 21.20 9.98 -8.94
CA MET A 96 22.44 9.21 -8.98
C MET A 96 22.93 8.73 -7.60
N GLU A 97 22.08 8.80 -6.57
CA GLU A 97 22.36 8.20 -5.26
C GLU A 97 22.23 6.68 -5.34
N CYS A 98 23.08 5.95 -4.61
CA CYS A 98 23.14 4.49 -4.66
C CYS A 98 23.13 3.88 -3.26
N PHE A 99 22.66 2.63 -3.18
CA PHE A 99 22.74 1.77 -2.00
C PHE A 99 22.96 0.32 -2.42
N ASP A 100 23.81 -0.39 -1.67
CA ASP A 100 24.22 -1.79 -1.87
C ASP A 100 24.05 -2.61 -0.58
#